data_AF-A0A2V2U9X7-F1
#
_entry.id   AF-A0A2V2U9X7-F1
#
_cell.length_a   1.000
_cell.length_b   1.000
_cell.length_c   1.000
_cell.angle_alpha   90.00
_cell.angle_beta   90.00
_cell.angle_gamma   90.00
#
_symmetry.space_group_name_H-M   'P 1'
#
loop_
_entity.id
_entity.type
_entity.pdbx_description
1 polymer ?
#
loop_
_entity_poly.entity_id
_entity_poly.type
_entity_poly.pdbx_seq_one_letter_code
_entity_poly.pdbx_strand_id
1 'polypeptide(L)'
;MAKQIRLIISKRKFSLTKKVNFICHLDCLGYVSYIDGEGGIIVPKSVRPIIDYEETFLGTQKGSKKQFRYGKLHIREYKDCYIVHMDKVDPRKDPLGHLLIDAPEYLAATIAGLEAAKQAGCTVYTEKKGSNALVDGLKAACLAGTVAATCSYILTSVVKQINRGI
;
A
#
# COMPACT_ATOMS: atom_id res chain seq x y z
N MET A 1 -50.85 -57.49 2.47
CA MET A 1 -50.87 -56.05 2.14
C MET A 1 -50.94 -55.30 3.47
N ALA A 2 -50.18 -54.24 3.80
CA ALA A 2 -49.24 -53.38 3.08
C ALA A 2 -48.11 -52.94 4.05
N LYS A 3 -46.99 -52.45 3.50
CA LYS A 3 -45.74 -52.07 4.19
C LYS A 3 -45.25 -50.74 3.62
N GLN A 4 -44.91 -49.75 4.46
CA GLN A 4 -44.00 -48.58 4.27
C GLN A 4 -44.03 -47.77 5.59
N ILE A 5 -42.99 -47.61 6.44
CA ILE A 5 -41.67 -46.91 6.37
C ILE A 5 -41.86 -45.40 6.10
N ARG A 6 -41.33 -44.39 6.82
CA ARG A 6 -40.51 -44.15 8.04
C ARG A 6 -40.60 -42.61 8.30
N LEU A 7 -40.40 -42.14 9.54
CA LEU A 7 -39.39 -41.10 9.82
C LEU A 7 -39.00 -41.11 11.31
N ILE A 8 -37.70 -41.13 11.56
CA ILE A 8 -37.08 -41.33 12.88
C ILE A 8 -36.66 -39.95 13.42
N ILE A 9 -37.15 -39.59 14.61
CA ILE A 9 -36.59 -38.52 15.44
C ILE A 9 -35.88 -39.21 16.61
N SER A 10 -34.55 -39.06 16.71
CA SER A 10 -33.81 -39.57 17.87
C SER A 10 -32.97 -38.46 18.50
N LYS A 11 -33.38 -38.08 19.71
CA LYS A 11 -32.68 -37.19 20.62
C LYS A 11 -31.35 -37.82 21.02
N ARG A 12 -30.22 -37.13 20.82
CA ARG A 12 -28.98 -37.43 21.56
C ARG A 12 -28.61 -36.27 22.46
N LYS A 13 -28.82 -36.48 23.77
CA LYS A 13 -28.11 -35.78 24.85
C LYS A 13 -26.61 -36.08 24.67
N PHE A 14 -25.78 -35.05 24.58
CA PHE A 14 -24.33 -35.19 24.75
C PHE A 14 -23.93 -34.44 26.01
N SER A 15 -23.68 -35.21 27.07
CA SER A 15 -22.95 -34.77 28.26
C SER A 15 -21.47 -34.94 27.94
N LEU A 16 -20.72 -33.85 27.91
CA LEU A 16 -19.26 -33.88 28.04
C LEU A 16 -18.80 -32.68 28.86
N THR A 17 -18.66 -32.93 30.15
CA THR A 17 -17.72 -32.26 31.03
C THR A 17 -16.31 -32.41 30.46
N LYS A 18 -15.88 -31.43 29.66
CA LYS A 18 -14.46 -31.14 29.43
C LYS A 18 -14.25 -29.68 29.80
N LYS A 19 -13.52 -29.46 30.90
CA LYS A 19 -12.81 -28.20 31.15
C LYS A 19 -11.93 -27.95 29.94
N VAL A 20 -12.38 -27.09 29.04
CA VAL A 20 -11.60 -26.67 27.88
C VAL A 20 -10.57 -25.68 28.42
N ASN A 21 -9.32 -26.14 28.55
CA ASN A 21 -8.18 -25.27 28.82
C ASN A 21 -8.08 -24.28 27.67
N PHE A 22 -8.54 -23.05 27.92
CA PHE A 22 -8.61 -21.92 27.00
C PHE A 22 -7.23 -21.45 26.51
N ILE A 23 -6.15 -21.98 27.07
CA ILE A 23 -4.79 -21.47 26.88
C ILE A 23 -4.07 -22.14 25.69
N CYS A 24 -4.47 -23.35 25.25
CA CYS A 24 -3.72 -24.10 24.22
C CYS A 24 -4.16 -23.86 22.77
N HIS A 25 -5.14 -22.98 22.50
CA HIS A 25 -5.54 -22.64 21.12
C HIS A 25 -4.91 -21.35 20.57
N LEU A 26 -4.11 -20.64 21.39
CA LEU A 26 -3.40 -19.44 20.95
C LEU A 26 -2.12 -19.75 20.16
N ASP A 27 -1.51 -20.92 20.36
CA ASP A 27 -0.23 -21.27 19.72
C ASP A 27 -0.37 -21.71 18.23
N CYS A 28 -1.60 -21.95 17.75
CA CYS A 28 -1.89 -22.19 16.33
C CYS A 28 -2.37 -20.93 15.58
N LEU A 29 -2.54 -19.80 16.26
CA LEU A 29 -2.87 -18.53 15.62
C LEU A 29 -1.54 -17.87 15.22
N GLY A 30 -1.16 -18.08 13.96
CA GLY A 30 0.05 -17.48 13.38
C GLY A 30 0.18 -16.00 13.74
N TYR A 31 1.42 -15.58 13.98
CA TYR A 31 1.81 -14.21 14.34
C TYR A 31 0.97 -13.17 13.61
N VAL A 32 -0.06 -12.63 14.28
CA VAL A 32 -0.92 -11.59 13.72
C VAL A 32 -0.14 -10.29 13.83
N SER A 33 0.50 -9.87 12.75
CA SER A 33 1.09 -8.53 12.70
C SER A 33 -0.04 -7.50 12.65
N TYR A 34 -0.08 -6.62 13.64
CA TYR A 34 -1.02 -5.49 13.68
C TYR A 34 -0.51 -4.27 12.90
N ILE A 35 0.75 -4.29 12.51
CA ILE A 35 1.43 -3.22 11.78
C ILE A 35 1.94 -3.77 10.45
N ASP A 36 1.73 -3.02 9.36
CA ASP A 36 2.27 -3.36 8.05
C ASP A 36 3.75 -2.97 7.91
N GLY A 37 4.38 -3.29 6.78
CA GLY A 37 5.78 -2.91 6.50
C GLY A 37 6.04 -1.40 6.41
N GLU A 38 5.01 -0.57 6.50
CA GLU A 38 5.08 0.90 6.37
C GLU A 38 4.67 1.63 7.64
N GLY A 39 4.37 0.91 8.72
CA GLY A 39 3.92 1.48 10.00
C GLY A 39 2.40 1.74 10.07
N GLY A 40 1.63 1.32 9.07
CA GLY A 40 0.17 1.38 9.06
C GLY A 40 -0.45 0.30 9.92
N ILE A 41 -1.54 0.62 10.60
CA ILE A 41 -2.29 -0.30 11.44
C ILE A 41 -3.22 -1.14 10.57
N ILE A 42 -3.13 -2.45 10.71
CA ILE A 42 -4.00 -3.41 10.04
C ILE A 42 -5.26 -3.58 10.89
N VAL A 43 -6.41 -3.19 10.33
CA VAL A 43 -7.72 -3.30 10.96
C VAL A 43 -8.57 -4.34 10.22
N PRO A 44 -8.85 -5.52 10.80
CA PRO A 44 -9.71 -6.51 10.18
C PRO A 44 -11.13 -5.98 9.91
N LYS A 45 -11.76 -6.38 8.81
CA LYS A 45 -13.16 -6.00 8.52
C LYS A 45 -14.14 -6.53 9.55
N SER A 46 -13.80 -7.60 10.27
CA SER A 46 -14.59 -8.08 11.41
C SER A 46 -14.65 -7.09 12.57
N VAL A 47 -13.64 -6.21 12.72
CA VAL A 47 -13.59 -5.17 13.75
C VAL A 47 -14.31 -3.90 13.30
N ARG A 48 -14.09 -3.49 12.05
CA ARG A 48 -14.74 -2.32 11.45
C ARG A 48 -15.31 -2.67 10.08
N PRO A 49 -16.55 -3.17 9.97
CA PRO A 49 -17.08 -3.66 8.69
C PRO A 49 -17.47 -2.54 7.71
N ILE A 50 -17.69 -1.31 8.20
CA ILE A 50 -18.17 -0.18 7.40
C ILE A 50 -17.20 1.00 7.55
N ILE A 51 -16.85 1.60 6.42
CA ILE A 51 -16.12 2.87 6.34
C ILE A 51 -17.05 3.91 5.70
N ASP A 52 -17.25 5.01 6.40
CA ASP A 52 -18.16 6.11 6.07
C ASP A 52 -17.40 7.42 5.80
N TYR A 53 -16.18 7.33 5.26
CA TYR A 53 -15.38 8.47 4.85
C TYR A 53 -15.41 8.67 3.33
N GLU A 54 -15.00 9.86 2.90
CA GLU A 54 -14.89 10.18 1.47
C GLU A 54 -13.82 9.32 0.78
N GLU A 55 -14.20 8.69 -0.32
CA GLU A 55 -13.28 7.99 -1.21
C GLU A 55 -12.34 9.00 -1.89
N THR A 56 -11.10 8.59 -2.16
CA THR A 56 -10.07 9.48 -2.70
C THR A 56 -9.12 8.76 -3.63
N PHE A 57 -8.68 9.48 -4.66
CA PHE A 57 -7.63 9.03 -5.56
C PHE A 57 -6.24 9.57 -5.16
N LEU A 58 -6.15 10.34 -4.07
CA LEU A 58 -4.90 10.93 -3.60
C LEU A 58 -4.07 9.95 -2.77
N GLY A 59 -2.92 9.57 -3.32
CA GLY A 59 -1.96 8.66 -2.70
C GLY A 59 -1.89 7.32 -3.43
N THR A 60 -0.81 6.58 -3.17
CA THR A 60 -0.53 5.32 -3.87
C THR A 60 -1.48 4.22 -3.40
N GLN A 61 -2.20 3.62 -4.35
CA GLN A 61 -3.23 2.60 -4.10
C GLN A 61 -2.66 1.29 -3.52
N LYS A 62 -1.41 0.91 -3.86
CA LYS A 62 -0.73 -0.28 -3.33
C LYS A 62 -1.58 -1.55 -3.33
N GLY A 63 -2.32 -1.78 -4.42
CA GLY A 63 -3.20 -2.93 -4.58
C GLY A 63 -4.50 -2.88 -3.76
N SER A 64 -4.80 -1.77 -3.09
CA SER A 64 -6.08 -1.57 -2.41
C SER A 64 -7.23 -1.49 -3.41
N LYS A 65 -8.42 -1.91 -3.00
CA LYS A 65 -9.65 -1.77 -3.80
C LYS A 65 -10.12 -0.33 -3.85
N LYS A 66 -10.03 0.34 -2.69
CA LYS A 66 -10.45 1.72 -2.47
C LYS A 66 -9.50 2.40 -1.49
N GLN A 67 -9.54 3.73 -1.47
CA GLN A 67 -8.83 4.54 -0.50
C GLN A 67 -9.75 5.63 0.02
N PHE A 68 -9.67 5.92 1.31
CA PHE A 68 -10.50 6.92 1.98
C PHE A 68 -9.64 7.90 2.76
N ARG A 69 -10.10 9.15 2.90
CA ARG A 69 -9.43 10.18 3.68
C ARG A 69 -10.37 10.93 4.59
N TYR A 70 -9.87 11.26 5.78
CA TYR A 70 -10.53 12.17 6.71
C TYR A 70 -9.47 13.07 7.38
N GLY A 71 -9.27 14.25 6.79
CA GLY A 71 -8.12 15.10 7.12
C GLY A 71 -6.80 14.37 6.88
N LYS A 72 -6.01 14.22 7.94
CA LYS A 72 -4.73 13.49 7.93
C LYS A 72 -4.86 11.97 7.98
N LEU A 73 -6.05 11.44 8.25
CA LEU A 73 -6.29 10.00 8.28
C LEU A 73 -6.39 9.47 6.85
N HIS A 74 -5.60 8.45 6.53
CA HIS A 74 -5.65 7.75 5.25
C HIS A 74 -5.87 6.25 5.47
N ILE A 75 -6.84 5.70 4.75
CA ILE A 75 -7.30 4.32 4.88
C ILE A 75 -7.26 3.66 3.51
N ARG A 76 -6.58 2.52 3.41
CA ARG A 76 -6.60 1.65 2.24
C ARG A 76 -7.45 0.42 2.51
N GLU A 77 -8.42 0.15 1.65
CA GLU A 77 -9.29 -1.03 1.77
C GLU A 77 -8.74 -2.21 0.97
N TYR A 78 -8.54 -3.34 1.65
CA TYR A 78 -8.22 -4.62 1.05
C TYR A 78 -9.42 -5.57 1.13
N LYS A 79 -9.23 -6.82 0.71
CA LYS A 79 -10.31 -7.83 0.72
C LYS A 79 -10.83 -8.06 2.15
N ASP A 80 -9.93 -8.33 3.09
CA ASP A 80 -10.27 -8.83 4.43
C ASP A 80 -9.91 -7.84 5.57
N CYS A 81 -9.18 -6.77 5.25
CA CYS A 81 -8.75 -5.76 6.21
C CYS A 81 -8.69 -4.35 5.60
N TYR A 82 -8.42 -3.37 6.47
CA TYR A 82 -7.98 -2.03 6.13
C TYR A 82 -6.56 -1.82 6.63
N ILE A 83 -5.79 -1.01 5.91
CA ILE A 83 -4.53 -0.46 6.40
C ILE A 83 -4.76 1.03 6.65
N VAL A 84 -4.48 1.46 7.88
CA VAL A 84 -4.77 2.81 8.35
C VAL A 84 -3.49 3.49 8.80
N HIS A 85 -3.24 4.70 8.33
CA HIS A 85 -2.17 5.54 8.85
C HIS A 85 -2.59 7.01 8.94
N MET A 86 -1.84 7.77 9.74
CA MET A 86 -1.95 9.21 9.84
C MET A 86 -0.80 9.85 9.08
N ASP A 87 -1.12 10.67 8.10
CA ASP A 87 -0.15 11.57 7.47
C ASP A 87 0.20 12.70 8.46
N LYS A 88 1.41 13.24 8.38
CA LYS A 88 1.80 14.42 9.16
C LYS A 88 1.13 15.67 8.61
N VAL A 89 0.97 15.75 7.29
CA VAL A 89 0.35 16.87 6.56
C VAL A 89 -0.80 16.35 5.71
N ASP A 90 -1.93 17.07 5.70
CA ASP A 90 -3.06 16.71 4.85
C ASP A 90 -2.78 17.16 3.40
N PRO A 91 -2.65 16.24 2.42
CA PRO A 91 -2.34 16.59 1.04
C PRO A 91 -3.43 17.41 0.36
N ARG A 92 -4.65 17.45 0.90
CA ARG A 92 -5.74 18.30 0.36
C ARG A 92 -5.58 19.77 0.77
N LYS A 93 -4.84 20.04 1.85
CA LYS A 93 -4.62 21.40 2.38
C LYS A 93 -3.24 21.93 2.03
N ASP A 94 -2.21 21.08 2.13
CA ASP A 94 -0.83 21.43 1.81
C ASP A 94 -0.15 20.28 1.04
N PRO A 95 -0.35 20.24 -0.29
CA PRO A 95 0.24 19.19 -1.13
C PRO A 95 1.77 19.18 -1.12
N LEU A 96 2.40 20.36 -1.02
CA LEU A 96 3.86 20.50 -1.05
C LEU A 96 4.46 20.07 0.29
N GLY A 97 3.88 20.48 1.42
CA GLY A 97 4.29 20.03 2.74
C GLY A 97 4.14 18.52 2.90
N HIS A 98 3.06 17.93 2.38
CA HIS A 98 2.90 16.47 2.34
C HIS A 98 4.01 15.81 1.52
N LEU A 99 4.36 16.34 0.35
CA LEU A 99 5.44 15.77 -0.46
C LEU A 99 6.80 15.84 0.24
N LEU A 100 7.09 16.92 0.96
CA LEU A 100 8.34 17.10 1.69
C LEU A 100 8.44 16.22 2.95
N ILE A 101 7.34 16.08 3.69
CA ILE A 101 7.34 15.48 5.02
C ILE A 101 6.92 14.01 4.99
N ASP A 102 5.84 13.71 4.27
CA ASP A 102 5.22 12.38 4.25
C ASP A 102 5.67 11.53 3.07
N ALA A 103 6.05 12.15 1.95
CA ALA A 103 6.40 11.47 0.70
C ALA A 103 7.74 11.94 0.05
N PRO A 104 8.83 12.16 0.81
CA PRO A 104 10.09 12.71 0.28
C PRO A 104 10.72 11.86 -0.83
N GLU A 105 10.45 10.55 -0.83
CA GLU A 105 10.90 9.62 -1.87
C GLU A 105 10.39 9.99 -3.28
N TYR A 106 9.17 10.53 -3.37
CA TYR A 106 8.60 10.98 -4.63
C TYR A 106 9.25 12.28 -5.09
N LEU A 107 9.53 13.21 -4.18
CA LEU A 107 10.24 14.45 -4.50
C LEU A 107 11.64 14.16 -5.05
N ALA A 108 12.40 13.31 -4.34
CA ALA A 108 13.74 12.93 -4.75
C ALA A 108 13.75 12.20 -6.09
N ALA A 109 12.77 11.34 -6.35
CA ALA A 109 12.62 10.66 -7.63
C ALA A 109 12.33 11.64 -8.77
N THR A 110 11.44 12.62 -8.55
CA THR A 110 11.12 13.64 -9.56
C THR A 110 12.33 14.51 -9.90
N ILE A 111 13.06 15.00 -8.90
CA ILE A 111 14.24 15.85 -9.13
C ILE A 111 15.33 15.07 -9.86
N ALA A 112 15.67 13.86 -9.40
CA ALA A 112 16.69 13.02 -10.03
C ALA A 112 16.32 12.65 -11.46
N GLY A 113 15.04 12.30 -11.70
CA GLY A 113 14.54 11.96 -13.03
C GLY A 113 14.61 13.14 -14.00
N LEU A 114 14.22 14.34 -13.56
CA LEU A 114 14.23 15.53 -14.42
C LEU A 114 15.65 15.97 -14.78
N GLU A 115 16.58 15.94 -13.83
CA GLU A 115 17.98 16.31 -14.07
C GLU A 115 18.66 15.33 -15.02
N ALA A 116 18.50 14.02 -14.79
CA ALA A 116 19.04 13.00 -15.67
C ALA A 116 18.43 13.05 -17.08
N ALA A 117 17.11 13.26 -17.18
CA ALA A 117 16.43 13.41 -18.46
C ALA A 117 16.95 14.61 -19.25
N LYS A 118 17.09 15.76 -18.59
CA LYS A 118 17.64 16.99 -19.18
C LYS A 118 19.07 16.77 -19.65
N GLN A 119 19.94 16.24 -18.79
CA GLN A 119 21.35 16.04 -19.11
C GLN A 119 21.53 15.08 -20.29
N ALA A 120 20.90 13.90 -20.25
CA ALA A 120 21.02 12.89 -21.30
C ALA A 120 20.37 13.37 -22.61
N GLY A 121 19.18 13.97 -22.54
CA GLY A 121 18.46 14.47 -23.70
C GLY A 121 19.20 15.59 -24.43
N CYS A 122 19.69 16.58 -23.69
CA CYS A 122 20.47 17.68 -24.27
C CYS A 122 21.78 17.17 -24.89
N THR A 123 22.50 16.28 -24.20
CA THR A 123 23.78 15.72 -24.70
C THR A 123 23.56 15.02 -26.03
N VAL A 124 22.62 14.06 -26.08
CA VAL A 124 22.33 13.29 -27.30
C VAL A 124 21.79 14.17 -28.43
N TYR A 125 20.92 15.15 -28.13
CA TYR A 125 20.41 16.09 -29.12
C TYR A 125 21.54 16.93 -29.76
N THR A 126 22.50 17.39 -28.95
CA THR A 126 23.61 18.23 -29.45
C THR A 126 24.68 17.45 -30.21
N GLU A 127 24.91 16.18 -29.86
CA GLU A 127 25.91 15.34 -30.52
C GLU A 127 25.40 14.72 -31.83
N LYS A 128 24.09 14.41 -31.90
CA LYS A 128 23.47 13.86 -33.12
C LYS A 128 23.28 14.94 -34.17
N LYS A 129 23.74 14.65 -35.39
CA LYS A 129 23.48 15.45 -36.59
C LYS A 129 22.42 14.76 -37.46
N GLY A 130 21.43 15.52 -37.93
CA GLY A 130 20.38 15.04 -38.85
C GLY A 130 18.96 15.11 -38.27
N SER A 131 17.98 14.69 -39.07
CA SER A 131 16.54 14.83 -38.77
C SER A 131 16.05 14.06 -37.53
N ASN A 132 16.80 13.05 -37.09
CA ASN A 132 16.41 12.18 -35.97
C ASN A 132 16.97 12.64 -34.61
N ALA A 133 17.77 13.71 -34.54
CA ALA A 133 18.41 14.15 -33.30
C ALA A 133 17.42 14.41 -32.15
N LEU A 134 16.25 14.98 -32.45
CA LEU A 134 15.19 15.23 -31.47
C LEU A 134 14.59 13.93 -30.92
N VAL A 135 14.33 12.95 -31.80
CA VAL A 135 13.76 11.65 -31.41
C VAL A 135 14.75 10.87 -30.55
N ASP A 136 16.02 10.87 -30.94
CA ASP A 136 17.09 10.19 -30.19
C ASP A 136 17.34 10.86 -28.83
N GLY A 137 17.33 12.20 -28.78
CA GLY A 137 17.41 12.96 -27.52
C GLY A 137 16.24 12.67 -26.58
N LEU A 138 15.00 12.61 -27.09
CA LEU A 138 13.83 12.28 -26.29
C LEU A 138 13.88 10.84 -25.74
N LYS A 139 14.35 9.88 -26.54
CA LYS A 139 14.58 8.49 -26.09
C LYS A 139 15.61 8.44 -24.96
N ALA A 140 16.74 9.13 -25.13
CA ALA A 140 17.79 9.19 -24.12
C ALA A 140 17.29 9.84 -22.82
N ALA A 141 16.55 10.96 -22.94
CA ALA A 141 15.94 11.64 -21.80
C ALA A 141 14.96 10.73 -21.04
N CYS A 142 14.07 10.04 -21.75
CA CYS A 142 13.08 9.15 -21.15
C CYS A 142 13.74 7.97 -20.41
N LEU A 143 14.73 7.33 -21.04
CA LEU A 143 15.46 6.21 -20.45
C LEU A 143 16.24 6.66 -19.20
N ALA A 144 17.07 7.70 -19.33
CA ALA A 144 17.88 8.21 -18.23
C ALA A 144 17.02 8.71 -17.07
N GLY A 145 15.95 9.46 -17.37
CA GLY A 145 15.02 9.96 -16.37
C GLY A 145 14.29 8.85 -15.62
N THR A 146 13.80 7.83 -16.32
CA THR A 146 13.09 6.70 -15.68
C THR A 146 14.02 5.90 -14.77
N VAL A 147 15.25 5.62 -15.22
CA VAL A 147 16.26 4.91 -14.42
C VAL A 147 16.63 5.73 -13.19
N ALA A 148 16.96 7.01 -13.36
CA ALA A 148 17.35 7.89 -12.25
C ALA A 148 16.21 8.05 -11.22
N ALA A 149 14.97 8.27 -11.68
CA ALA A 149 13.81 8.37 -10.82
C ALA A 149 13.57 7.08 -10.01
N THR A 150 13.65 5.92 -10.66
CA THR A 150 13.43 4.62 -10.00
C THR A 150 14.53 4.33 -8.96
N CYS A 151 15.80 4.54 -9.32
CA CYS A 151 16.92 4.37 -8.39
C CYS A 151 16.82 5.31 -7.20
N SER A 152 16.50 6.59 -7.44
CA SER A 152 16.31 7.59 -6.39
C SER A 152 15.15 7.23 -5.46
N TYR A 153 14.01 6.80 -6.02
CA TYR A 153 12.85 6.35 -5.24
C TYR A 153 13.19 5.17 -4.32
N ILE A 154 13.87 4.14 -4.85
CA ILE A 154 14.25 2.96 -4.06
C ILE A 154 15.21 3.36 -2.93
N LEU A 155 16.26 4.13 -3.26
CA LEU A 155 17.26 4.55 -2.28
C LEU A 155 16.63 5.37 -1.15
N THR A 156 15.82 6.38 -1.50
CA THR A 156 15.17 7.22 -0.51
C THR A 156 14.10 6.48 0.30
N SER A 157 13.40 5.52 -0.30
CA SER A 157 12.48 4.63 0.42
C SER A 157 13.20 3.76 1.45
N VAL A 158 14.37 3.21 1.10
CA VAL A 158 15.21 2.43 2.03
C VAL A 158 15.71 3.31 3.18
N VAL A 159 16.23 4.51 2.89
CA VAL A 159 16.66 5.47 3.93
C VAL A 159 15.52 5.83 4.87
N LYS A 160 14.33 6.08 4.31
CA LYS A 160 13.12 6.37 5.10
C LYS A 160 12.72 5.20 6.00
N GLN A 161 12.84 3.96 5.53
CA GLN A 161 12.56 2.78 6.35
C GLN A 161 13.57 2.62 7.49
N ILE A 162 14.86 2.81 7.23
CA ILE A 162 15.91 2.78 8.26
C ILE A 162 15.62 3.82 9.35
N ASN A 163 15.30 5.06 8.95
CA ASN A 163 15.00 6.15 9.89
C ASN A 163 13.69 5.96 10.70
N ARG A 164 12.85 4.98 10.33
CA ARG A 164 11.65 4.60 11.10
C ARG A 164 11.91 3.45 12.08
N GLY A 165 12.95 2.66 11.85
CA GLY A 165 13.33 1.50 12.68
C GLY A 165 14.39 1.81 13.75
N ILE A 166 14.91 3.03 13.78
CA ILE A 166 15.71 3.64 14.86
C ILE A 166 14.77 4.55 15.66
#